data_AF-A0A4Q4CIZ9-F1
#
_entry.id   AF-A0A4Q4CIZ9-F1
#
_cell.length_a   1.000
_cell.length_b   1.000
_cell.length_c   1.000
_cell.angle_alpha   90.00
_cell.angle_beta   90.00
_cell.angle_gamma   90.00
#
_symmetry.space_group_name_H-M   'P 1'
#
loop_
_entity.id
_entity.type
_entity.pdbx_description
1 polymer ?
#
loop_
_entity_poly.entity_id
_entity_poly.type
_entity_poly.pdbx_seq_one_letter_code
_entity_poly.pdbx_strand_id
1 'polypeptide(L)'
;MPLPRPAAARIMSRAPLRALLMLAFLLGGRALADAPVRQVFLVQDSGWMEPFLTAEGSQFRPLVEALVASAARGPGADVAVATFDQDGQVPGRPSPRILYEGAYDSARVRAAVAAIDLPRKAGGGAYADADFNGALLGAIRIGLRGRDGVIWMVTNNKNSPGNSAEVERNTAAFYAALRGSDAISRIVAYPVRMPLKGRNFSEGGFVIYGIGYGAAGGRALEAALATPGLKALFNHPPVSLKPVLAGGLTLRFDRLDAGGLQAGLENGVLVVRGADAAAGTVLRLTAHLGNGLYPQRVAAARLALRWNEEGAGTGLAQAAVSPSDITDLAPQAESG
;
A
#
# COMPACT_ATOMS: atom_id res chain seq x y z
N MET A 1 57.46 -65.80 -27.24
CA MET A 1 56.61 -64.58 -27.27
C MET A 1 55.49 -64.85 -28.25
N PRO A 2 54.22 -64.89 -27.79
CA PRO A 2 53.36 -63.70 -27.93
C PRO A 2 52.55 -63.37 -26.66
N LEU A 3 51.97 -62.17 -26.71
CA LEU A 3 51.56 -61.24 -25.65
C LEU A 3 50.43 -61.70 -24.68
N PRO A 4 50.36 -61.13 -23.45
CA PRO A 4 49.22 -61.32 -22.56
C PRO A 4 48.00 -60.51 -23.02
N ARG A 5 46.80 -61.11 -22.85
CA ARG A 5 45.50 -60.48 -23.09
C ARG A 5 45.18 -59.43 -22.01
N PRO A 6 44.49 -58.32 -22.35
CA PRO A 6 44.15 -57.27 -21.38
C PRO A 6 43.03 -57.72 -20.42
N ALA A 7 43.14 -57.27 -19.18
CA ALA A 7 42.18 -57.51 -18.10
C ALA A 7 40.83 -56.82 -18.37
N ALA A 8 39.73 -57.53 -18.08
CA ALA A 8 38.38 -57.01 -18.17
C ALA A 8 38.14 -55.92 -17.10
N ALA A 9 37.75 -54.73 -17.54
CA ALA A 9 37.30 -53.66 -16.67
C ALA A 9 35.97 -54.03 -15.98
N ARG A 10 35.95 -53.99 -14.65
CA ARG A 10 34.74 -54.10 -13.83
C ARG A 10 33.78 -52.96 -14.17
N ILE A 11 32.60 -53.31 -14.67
CA ILE A 11 31.46 -52.40 -14.77
C ILE A 11 30.97 -52.12 -13.33
N MET A 12 31.33 -50.97 -12.77
CA MET A 12 30.70 -50.45 -11.56
C MET A 12 29.27 -50.02 -11.90
N SER A 13 28.31 -50.61 -11.19
CA SER A 13 26.88 -50.34 -11.33
C SER A 13 26.58 -48.87 -11.01
N ARG A 14 25.90 -48.17 -11.93
CA ARG A 14 25.44 -46.77 -11.79
C ARG A 14 24.25 -46.59 -10.84
N ALA A 15 23.95 -47.58 -10.00
CA ALA A 15 22.76 -47.61 -9.15
C ALA A 15 22.86 -46.73 -7.87
N PRO A 16 23.98 -46.65 -7.13
CA PRO A 16 23.97 -45.95 -5.84
C PRO A 16 24.00 -44.42 -5.99
N LEU A 17 24.43 -43.89 -7.13
CA LEU A 17 24.55 -42.45 -7.36
C LEU A 17 23.19 -41.76 -7.64
N ARG A 18 22.23 -42.49 -8.25
CA ARG A 18 20.87 -41.97 -8.49
C ARG A 18 20.02 -41.90 -7.23
N ALA A 19 20.22 -42.84 -6.29
CA ALA A 19 19.49 -42.85 -5.03
C ALA A 19 19.93 -41.70 -4.09
N LEU A 20 21.21 -41.33 -4.10
CA LEU A 20 21.72 -40.22 -3.28
C LEU A 20 21.24 -38.84 -3.78
N LEU A 21 21.10 -38.66 -5.10
CA LEU A 21 20.64 -37.42 -5.72
C LEU A 21 19.13 -37.17 -5.51
N MET A 22 18.30 -38.23 -5.44
CA MET A 22 16.88 -38.08 -5.11
C MET A 22 16.66 -37.74 -3.62
N LEU A 23 17.50 -38.24 -2.71
CA LEU A 23 17.40 -37.91 -1.28
C LEU A 23 17.82 -36.45 -1.01
N ALA A 24 18.81 -35.93 -1.73
CA ALA A 24 19.20 -34.52 -1.64
C ALA A 24 18.12 -33.55 -2.18
N PHE A 25 17.35 -33.95 -3.21
CA PHE A 25 16.22 -33.16 -3.71
C PHE A 25 15.01 -33.17 -2.78
N LEU A 26 14.80 -34.24 -1.99
CA LEU A 26 13.70 -34.32 -1.02
C LEU A 26 14.00 -33.54 0.28
N LEU A 27 15.27 -33.26 0.59
CA LEU A 27 15.68 -32.50 1.79
C LEU A 27 15.91 -31.00 1.53
N GLY A 28 16.09 -30.58 0.27
CA GLY A 28 16.35 -29.18 -0.11
C GLY A 28 15.12 -28.27 -0.25
N GLY A 29 13.90 -28.81 -0.08
CA GLY A 29 12.65 -28.12 -0.43
C GLY A 29 11.84 -27.55 0.73
N ARG A 30 12.38 -27.45 1.96
CA ARG A 30 11.70 -26.68 3.01
C ARG A 30 12.02 -25.21 2.78
N ALA A 31 11.18 -24.53 2.01
CA ALA A 31 11.06 -23.08 2.12
C ALA A 31 10.93 -22.78 3.62
N LEU A 32 11.92 -22.10 4.20
CA LEU A 32 11.81 -21.56 5.54
C LEU A 32 10.55 -20.70 5.53
N ALA A 33 9.48 -21.20 6.14
CA ALA A 33 8.29 -20.40 6.33
C ALA A 33 8.72 -19.19 7.16
N ASP A 34 8.68 -18.02 6.54
CA ASP A 34 9.03 -16.76 7.18
C ASP A 34 8.20 -16.68 8.47
N ALA A 35 8.86 -16.46 9.61
CA ALA A 35 8.15 -16.40 10.88
C ALA A 35 7.04 -15.33 10.79
N PRO A 36 5.82 -15.62 11.27
CA PRO A 36 4.72 -14.64 11.18
C PRO A 36 5.16 -13.35 11.87
N VAL A 37 5.18 -12.26 11.11
CA VAL A 37 5.56 -10.95 11.63
C VAL A 37 4.48 -10.41 12.55
N ARG A 38 4.89 -9.58 13.51
CA ARG A 38 3.99 -8.93 14.45
C ARG A 38 3.07 -7.94 13.71
N GLN A 39 1.82 -7.87 14.15
CA GLN A 39 0.84 -6.92 13.63
C GLN A 39 0.36 -5.96 14.73
N VAL A 40 0.47 -4.66 14.49
CA VAL A 40 0.05 -3.62 15.43
C VAL A 40 -1.21 -2.96 14.90
N PHE A 41 -2.28 -3.00 15.68
CA PHE A 41 -3.54 -2.32 15.42
C PHE A 41 -3.58 -1.06 16.26
N LEU A 42 -3.36 0.07 15.60
CA LEU A 42 -3.17 1.37 16.21
C LEU A 42 -4.40 2.24 15.97
N VAL A 43 -5.18 2.48 17.02
CA VAL A 43 -6.48 3.19 16.93
C VAL A 43 -6.34 4.60 17.49
N GLN A 44 -6.71 5.60 16.69
CA GLN A 44 -6.76 6.98 17.18
C GLN A 44 -7.81 7.08 18.30
N ASP A 45 -7.47 7.75 19.40
CA ASP A 45 -8.39 7.99 20.52
C ASP A 45 -8.50 9.48 20.89
N SER A 46 -8.04 10.38 20.02
CA SER A 46 -8.22 11.82 20.17
C SER A 46 -9.70 12.25 20.11
N GLY A 47 -9.98 13.50 20.50
CA GLY A 47 -11.35 14.04 20.54
C GLY A 47 -12.12 13.94 19.22
N TRP A 48 -11.43 13.97 18.09
CA TRP A 48 -12.01 13.80 16.75
C TRP A 48 -12.64 12.42 16.53
N MET A 49 -12.27 11.43 17.36
CA MET A 49 -12.83 10.08 17.31
C MET A 49 -14.08 9.93 18.19
N GLU A 50 -14.51 11.00 18.89
CA GLU A 50 -15.61 10.94 19.85
C GLU A 50 -16.89 10.31 19.29
N PRO A 51 -17.40 10.73 18.11
CA PRO A 51 -18.63 10.15 17.57
C PRO A 51 -18.53 8.64 17.35
N PHE A 52 -17.36 8.15 16.94
CA PHE A 52 -17.15 6.71 16.71
C PHE A 52 -17.08 5.91 18.00
N LEU A 53 -16.56 6.51 19.09
CA LEU A 53 -16.33 5.83 20.36
C LEU A 53 -17.49 5.93 21.34
N THR A 54 -18.37 6.93 21.21
CA THR A 54 -19.45 7.22 22.17
C THR A 54 -20.86 7.17 21.60
N ALA A 55 -21.05 7.35 20.28
CA ALA A 55 -22.41 7.38 19.72
C ALA A 55 -23.10 6.03 19.86
N GLU A 56 -24.38 6.06 20.24
CA GLU A 56 -25.21 4.87 20.34
C GLU A 56 -25.30 4.16 18.99
N GLY A 57 -25.18 2.83 19.00
CA GLY A 57 -25.23 2.01 17.78
C GLY A 57 -23.99 2.10 16.87
N SER A 58 -22.94 2.83 17.26
CA SER A 58 -21.68 2.90 16.50
C SER A 58 -21.11 1.50 16.22
N GLN A 59 -20.83 1.22 14.95
CA GLN A 59 -20.20 -0.04 14.51
C GLN A 59 -18.67 0.03 14.53
N PHE A 60 -18.09 1.09 15.08
CA PHE A 60 -16.64 1.31 15.08
C PHE A 60 -15.86 0.21 15.81
N ARG A 61 -16.21 -0.09 17.07
CA ARG A 61 -15.54 -1.13 17.87
C ARG A 61 -15.70 -2.53 17.26
N PRO A 62 -16.92 -2.96 16.86
CA PRO A 62 -17.08 -4.22 16.13
C PRO A 62 -16.22 -4.31 14.87
N LEU A 63 -16.10 -3.21 14.10
CA LEU A 63 -15.26 -3.18 12.91
C LEU A 63 -13.77 -3.30 13.24
N VAL A 64 -13.29 -2.65 14.31
CA VAL A 64 -11.90 -2.80 14.78
C VAL A 64 -11.64 -4.24 15.26
N GLU A 65 -12.55 -4.85 16.01
CA GLU A 65 -12.44 -6.27 16.40
C GLU A 65 -12.36 -7.19 15.18
N ALA A 66 -13.22 -6.96 14.19
CA ALA A 66 -13.27 -7.75 12.96
C ALA A 66 -12.00 -7.55 12.10
N LEU A 67 -11.45 -6.33 12.06
CA LEU A 67 -10.17 -6.03 11.42
C LEU A 67 -9.05 -6.84 12.06
N VAL A 68 -8.94 -6.84 13.39
CA VAL A 68 -7.92 -7.60 14.13
C VAL A 68 -8.07 -9.09 13.84
N ALA A 69 -9.28 -9.62 13.94
CA ALA A 69 -9.57 -11.03 13.69
C ALA A 69 -9.26 -11.48 12.25
N SER A 70 -9.52 -10.60 11.27
CA SER A 70 -9.32 -10.92 9.85
C SER A 70 -7.87 -10.80 9.41
N ALA A 71 -7.12 -9.85 10.00
CA ALA A 71 -5.72 -9.63 9.65
C ALA A 71 -4.77 -10.56 10.44
N ALA A 72 -5.09 -10.89 11.69
CA ALA A 72 -4.31 -11.83 12.50
C ALA A 72 -4.40 -13.26 11.92
N ARG A 73 -3.38 -13.67 11.16
CA ARG A 73 -3.36 -14.96 10.46
C ARG A 73 -2.98 -16.12 11.38
N GLY A 74 -3.91 -17.05 11.57
CA GLY A 74 -3.63 -18.39 12.08
C GLY A 74 -3.31 -18.47 13.59
N PRO A 75 -3.20 -19.70 14.12
CA PRO A 75 -2.92 -19.91 15.55
C PRO A 75 -1.61 -19.23 15.96
N GLY A 76 -1.66 -18.37 17.00
CA GLY A 76 -0.47 -17.77 17.58
C GLY A 76 0.05 -16.50 16.91
N ALA A 77 -0.71 -15.85 16.01
CA ALA A 77 -0.32 -14.56 15.44
C ALA A 77 0.00 -13.53 16.53
N ASP A 78 1.22 -12.99 16.55
CA ASP A 78 1.61 -11.95 17.51
C ASP A 78 0.97 -10.62 17.12
N VAL A 79 0.08 -10.12 17.97
CA VAL A 79 -0.65 -8.88 17.75
C VAL A 79 -0.43 -7.91 18.90
N ALA A 80 -0.54 -6.63 18.60
CA ALA A 80 -0.69 -5.58 19.60
C ALA A 80 -1.90 -4.72 19.25
N VAL A 81 -2.77 -4.44 20.21
CA VAL A 81 -3.83 -3.43 20.09
C VAL A 81 -3.40 -2.24 20.93
N ALA A 82 -3.31 -1.08 20.30
CA ALA A 82 -2.80 0.13 20.90
C ALA A 82 -3.66 1.31 20.50
N THR A 83 -3.62 2.36 21.31
CA THR A 83 -4.25 3.64 20.96
C THR A 83 -3.22 4.75 20.82
N PHE A 84 -3.60 5.84 20.14
CA PHE A 84 -2.76 7.02 20.05
C PHE A 84 -3.55 8.33 20.07
N ASP A 85 -2.97 9.25 20.83
CA ASP A 85 -3.24 10.68 20.89
C ASP A 85 -1.90 11.42 20.75
N GLN A 86 -1.88 12.73 20.98
CA GLN A 86 -0.63 13.49 21.04
C GLN A 86 0.09 13.27 22.38
N ASP A 87 1.32 12.74 22.30
CA ASP A 87 2.14 12.45 23.47
C ASP A 87 2.37 13.71 24.33
N GLY A 88 2.40 13.51 25.65
CA GLY A 88 2.60 14.57 26.63
C GLY A 88 1.39 15.46 26.94
N GLN A 89 0.25 15.32 26.23
CA GLN A 89 -0.96 16.08 26.54
C GLN A 89 -1.77 15.50 27.71
N VAL A 90 -1.67 14.19 27.91
CA VAL A 90 -2.43 13.45 28.91
C VAL A 90 -1.46 12.96 29.99
N PRO A 91 -1.56 13.45 31.25
CA PRO A 91 -0.60 13.11 32.29
C PRO A 91 -0.48 11.61 32.54
N GLY A 92 0.77 11.10 32.54
CA GLY A 92 1.07 9.69 32.82
C GLY A 92 0.62 8.71 31.73
N ARG A 93 0.18 9.19 30.57
CA ARG A 93 -0.28 8.36 29.46
C ARG A 93 0.67 8.50 28.27
N PRO A 94 1.47 7.47 27.94
CA PRO A 94 2.30 7.49 26.75
C PRO A 94 1.45 7.30 25.48
N SER A 95 1.92 7.85 24.36
CA SER A 95 1.36 7.57 23.03
C SER A 95 2.43 7.00 22.08
N PRO A 96 2.20 5.84 21.44
CA PRO A 96 1.05 4.93 21.60
C PRO A 96 0.96 4.24 22.96
N ARG A 97 -0.28 3.99 23.40
CA ARG A 97 -0.58 3.17 24.59
C ARG A 97 -0.98 1.76 24.18
N ILE A 98 -0.17 0.76 24.54
CA ILE A 98 -0.52 -0.65 24.31
C ILE A 98 -1.61 -1.06 25.31
N LEU A 99 -2.76 -1.51 24.79
CA LEU A 99 -3.87 -2.06 25.57
C LEU A 99 -3.79 -3.58 25.67
N TYR A 100 -3.23 -4.20 24.63
CA TYR A 100 -3.04 -5.63 24.54
C TYR A 100 -1.82 -5.94 23.69
N GLU A 101 -1.06 -6.95 24.10
CA GLU A 101 -0.04 -7.57 23.26
C GLU A 101 0.10 -9.07 23.54
N GLY A 102 0.43 -9.83 22.50
CA GLY A 102 0.67 -11.26 22.56
C GLY A 102 0.00 -12.02 21.41
N ALA A 103 -0.02 -13.35 21.52
CA ALA A 103 -0.73 -14.20 20.57
C ALA A 103 -2.21 -13.81 20.47
N TYR A 104 -2.79 -13.76 19.27
CA TYR A 104 -4.18 -13.39 19.07
C TYR A 104 -5.14 -14.24 19.94
N ASP A 105 -5.95 -13.55 20.74
CA ASP A 105 -7.02 -14.10 21.55
C ASP A 105 -8.24 -13.18 21.41
N SER A 106 -9.37 -13.74 20.97
CA SER A 106 -10.54 -12.94 20.61
C SER A 106 -11.16 -12.23 21.82
N ALA A 107 -11.12 -12.83 23.02
CA ALA A 107 -11.67 -12.24 24.22
C ALA A 107 -10.79 -11.09 24.73
N ARG A 108 -9.47 -11.27 24.72
CA ARG A 108 -8.51 -10.22 25.11
C ARG A 108 -8.50 -9.06 24.12
N VAL A 109 -8.61 -9.35 22.81
CA VAL A 109 -8.77 -8.31 21.79
C VAL A 109 -10.05 -7.53 22.01
N ARG A 110 -11.19 -8.20 22.22
CA ARG A 110 -12.45 -7.52 22.54
C ARG A 110 -12.34 -6.64 23.78
N ALA A 111 -11.72 -7.14 24.84
CA ALA A 111 -11.49 -6.36 26.06
C ALA A 111 -10.61 -5.13 25.80
N ALA A 112 -9.55 -5.28 25.00
CA ALA A 112 -8.66 -4.18 24.63
C ALA A 112 -9.39 -3.12 23.78
N VAL A 113 -10.18 -3.55 22.78
CA VAL A 113 -10.98 -2.65 21.95
C VAL A 113 -12.06 -1.97 22.78
N ALA A 114 -12.69 -2.64 23.75
CA ALA A 114 -13.64 -2.04 24.68
C ALA A 114 -12.99 -1.01 25.62
N ALA A 115 -11.70 -1.19 25.96
CA ALA A 115 -10.95 -0.29 26.83
C ALA A 115 -10.45 0.99 26.13
N ILE A 116 -10.64 1.13 24.81
CA ILE A 116 -10.35 2.39 24.10
C ILE A 116 -11.26 3.49 24.66
N ASP A 117 -10.66 4.51 25.27
CA ASP A 117 -11.31 5.65 25.91
C ASP A 117 -11.09 6.94 25.11
N LEU A 118 -11.58 8.07 25.62
CA LEU A 118 -11.36 9.41 25.04
C LEU A 118 -10.64 10.28 26.09
N PRO A 119 -9.30 10.30 26.08
CA PRO A 119 -8.53 11.00 27.09
C PRO A 119 -8.68 12.53 26.96
N ARG A 120 -8.49 13.22 28.09
CA ARG A 120 -8.56 14.68 28.19
C ARG A 120 -7.21 15.27 28.56
N LYS A 121 -6.96 16.49 28.06
CA LYS A 121 -5.73 17.24 28.32
C LYS A 121 -5.62 17.60 29.80
N ALA A 122 -4.40 17.71 30.29
CA ALA A 122 -4.13 18.21 31.65
C ALA A 122 -4.78 19.58 31.89
N GLY A 123 -5.39 19.77 33.06
CA GLY A 123 -5.88 21.09 33.50
C GLY A 123 -7.09 21.65 32.74
N GLY A 124 -7.77 20.84 31.91
CA GLY A 124 -8.93 21.32 31.15
C GLY A 124 -9.94 20.24 30.77
N GLY A 125 -11.08 20.68 30.24
CA GLY A 125 -12.15 19.81 29.74
C GLY A 125 -11.97 19.35 28.29
N ALA A 126 -10.93 19.79 27.57
CA ALA A 126 -10.73 19.44 26.17
C ALA A 126 -10.21 18.00 26.01
N TYR A 127 -10.69 17.29 24.99
CA TYR A 127 -10.10 16.01 24.60
C TYR A 127 -8.69 16.20 24.03
N ALA A 128 -7.86 15.16 24.11
CA ALA A 128 -6.54 15.14 23.51
C ALA A 128 -6.60 15.33 21.98
N ASP A 129 -5.53 15.90 21.42
CA ASP A 129 -5.29 15.99 19.99
C ASP A 129 -4.69 14.67 19.46
N ALA A 130 -4.49 14.55 18.15
CA ALA A 130 -3.74 13.46 17.54
C ALA A 130 -2.40 13.94 16.96
N ASP A 131 -1.40 13.06 17.00
CA ASP A 131 -0.13 13.21 16.29
C ASP A 131 0.14 11.94 15.46
N PHE A 132 -0.17 12.01 14.15
CA PHE A 132 0.06 10.87 13.25
C PHE A 132 1.51 10.44 13.12
N ASN A 133 2.45 11.40 13.15
CA ASN A 133 3.86 11.10 12.99
C ASN A 133 4.41 10.42 14.24
N GLY A 134 4.11 10.98 15.41
CA GLY A 134 4.41 10.36 16.70
C GLY A 134 3.79 8.97 16.81
N ALA A 135 2.53 8.81 16.38
CA ALA A 135 1.83 7.53 16.39
C ALA A 135 2.51 6.47 15.52
N LEU A 136 2.89 6.79 14.27
CA LEU A 136 3.56 5.82 13.41
C LEU A 136 4.95 5.47 13.93
N LEU A 137 5.77 6.47 14.27
CA LEU A 137 7.12 6.25 14.78
C LEU A 137 7.09 5.49 16.11
N GLY A 138 6.11 5.78 16.96
CA GLY A 138 5.84 5.05 18.19
C GLY A 138 5.36 3.62 17.91
N ALA A 139 4.50 3.40 16.92
CA ALA A 139 4.08 2.06 16.53
C ALA A 139 5.24 1.22 15.99
N ILE A 140 6.20 1.81 15.27
CA ILE A 140 7.43 1.14 14.85
C ILE A 140 8.31 0.83 16.07
N ARG A 141 8.61 1.83 16.91
CA ARG A 141 9.56 1.68 18.02
C ARG A 141 9.03 0.84 19.18
N ILE A 142 7.79 1.07 19.58
CA ILE A 142 7.15 0.45 20.75
C ILE A 142 6.31 -0.75 20.31
N GLY A 143 5.44 -0.56 19.32
CA GLY A 143 4.51 -1.59 18.87
C GLY A 143 5.20 -2.77 18.18
N LEU A 144 6.02 -2.49 17.16
CA LEU A 144 6.80 -3.48 16.41
C LEU A 144 8.17 -3.77 17.03
N ARG A 145 8.58 -2.99 18.05
CA ARG A 145 9.88 -3.13 18.72
C ARG A 145 11.05 -2.98 17.75
N GLY A 146 10.90 -2.11 16.74
CA GLY A 146 11.89 -1.85 15.69
C GLY A 146 12.06 -2.99 14.67
N ARG A 147 11.21 -4.01 14.67
CA ARG A 147 11.29 -5.15 13.76
C ARG A 147 10.32 -4.99 12.59
N ASP A 148 10.57 -5.74 11.51
CA ASP A 148 9.61 -5.88 10.41
C ASP A 148 8.22 -6.30 10.91
N GLY A 149 7.17 -5.73 10.32
CA GLY A 149 5.80 -6.05 10.67
C GLY A 149 4.76 -5.21 9.95
N VAL A 150 3.51 -5.38 10.36
CA VAL A 150 2.37 -4.66 9.77
C VAL A 150 1.78 -3.72 10.81
N ILE A 151 1.52 -2.48 10.42
CA ILE A 151 0.78 -1.50 11.22
C ILE A 151 -0.56 -1.25 10.53
N TRP A 152 -1.64 -1.57 11.23
CA TRP A 152 -3.01 -1.22 10.88
C TRP A 152 -3.42 0.04 11.65
N MET A 153 -3.38 1.20 11.01
CA MET A 153 -3.70 2.47 11.65
C MET A 153 -5.15 2.88 11.35
N VAL A 154 -5.97 3.09 12.38
CA VAL A 154 -7.38 3.48 12.28
C VAL A 154 -7.54 4.93 12.72
N THR A 155 -7.96 5.81 11.81
CA THR A 155 -7.93 7.27 12.03
C THR A 155 -8.91 8.03 11.14
N ASN A 156 -9.43 9.18 11.57
CA ASN A 156 -10.17 10.10 10.71
C ASN A 156 -9.30 11.21 10.05
N ASN A 157 -7.98 11.09 10.07
CA ASN A 157 -6.99 12.03 9.52
C ASN A 157 -7.04 13.45 10.09
N LYS A 158 -7.59 13.67 11.30
CA LYS A 158 -7.63 14.99 11.96
C LYS A 158 -6.71 15.05 13.18
N ASN A 159 -5.81 16.02 13.21
CA ASN A 159 -4.86 16.25 14.31
C ASN A 159 -5.44 17.16 15.42
N SER A 160 -5.80 18.41 15.13
CA SER A 160 -6.34 19.36 16.12
C SER A 160 -7.32 20.38 15.49
N PRO A 161 -8.19 21.04 16.28
CA PRO A 161 -8.95 22.20 15.81
C PRO A 161 -8.00 23.36 15.45
N GLY A 162 -8.15 23.92 14.25
CA GLY A 162 -7.44 25.12 13.84
C GLY A 162 -6.06 24.90 13.20
N ASN A 163 -5.80 23.72 12.61
CA ASN A 163 -4.64 23.38 11.76
C ASN A 163 -3.90 24.63 11.27
N SER A 164 -2.85 25.05 12.00
CA SER A 164 -2.03 26.14 11.53
C SER A 164 -1.35 25.70 10.23
N ALA A 165 -0.96 26.65 9.37
CA ALA A 165 -0.22 26.33 8.14
C ALA A 165 1.05 25.49 8.41
N GLU A 166 1.57 25.54 9.64
CA GLU A 166 2.68 24.70 10.10
C GLU A 166 2.27 23.23 10.32
N VAL A 167 1.10 22.96 10.89
CA VAL A 167 0.54 21.61 11.03
C VAL A 167 0.26 20.98 9.66
N GLU A 168 -0.25 21.76 8.71
CA GLU A 168 -0.47 21.28 7.33
C GLU A 168 0.85 20.94 6.62
N ARG A 169 1.88 21.80 6.75
CA ARG A 169 3.22 21.53 6.21
C ARG A 169 3.86 20.29 6.84
N ASN A 170 3.77 20.14 8.16
CA ASN A 170 4.32 18.99 8.88
C ASN A 170 3.58 17.69 8.49
N THR A 171 2.26 17.77 8.31
CA THR A 171 1.44 16.65 7.82
C THR A 171 1.81 16.28 6.38
N ALA A 172 1.98 17.26 5.48
CA ALA A 172 2.39 17.02 4.10
C ALA A 172 3.82 16.44 4.02
N ALA A 173 4.76 16.97 4.81
CA ALA A 173 6.12 16.46 4.91
C ALA A 173 6.16 15.02 5.44
N PHE A 174 5.30 14.68 6.40
CA PHE A 174 5.13 13.31 6.88
C PHE A 174 4.66 12.37 5.77
N TYR A 175 3.58 12.70 5.06
CA TYR A 175 3.11 11.90 3.93
C TYR A 175 4.15 11.79 2.79
N ALA A 176 4.99 12.81 2.60
CA ALA A 176 6.11 12.74 1.67
C ALA A 176 7.19 11.75 2.18
N ALA A 177 7.56 11.82 3.45
CA ALA A 177 8.53 10.92 4.08
C ALA A 177 8.05 9.46 4.08
N LEU A 178 6.77 9.20 4.34
CA LEU A 178 6.19 7.86 4.26
C LEU A 178 6.31 7.25 2.86
N ARG A 179 6.02 8.06 1.84
CA ARG A 179 6.12 7.63 0.44
C ARG A 179 7.58 7.39 0.04
N GLY A 180 8.49 8.27 0.46
CA GLY A 180 9.92 8.19 0.16
C GLY A 180 10.70 7.14 0.95
N SER A 181 10.17 6.63 2.07
CA SER A 181 10.90 5.68 2.93
C SER A 181 10.97 4.27 2.34
N ASP A 182 12.16 3.79 2.00
CA ASP A 182 12.38 2.41 1.52
C ASP A 182 12.03 1.34 2.57
N ALA A 183 12.13 1.71 3.85
CA ALA A 183 11.73 0.83 4.95
C ALA A 183 10.22 0.59 4.99
N ILE A 184 9.41 1.51 4.46
CA ILE A 184 7.96 1.29 4.29
C ILE A 184 7.75 0.85 2.85
N SER A 185 7.65 -0.45 2.62
CA SER A 185 7.61 -1.02 1.27
C SER A 185 6.21 -0.99 0.64
N ARG A 186 5.17 -1.01 1.47
CA ARG A 186 3.77 -1.07 1.03
C ARG A 186 2.85 -0.26 1.94
N ILE A 187 1.92 0.48 1.35
CA ILE A 187 0.88 1.21 2.08
C ILE A 187 -0.43 1.05 1.31
N VAL A 188 -1.48 0.65 2.02
CA VAL A 188 -2.84 0.65 1.51
C VAL A 188 -3.77 1.43 2.42
N ALA A 189 -4.91 1.88 1.91
CA ALA A 189 -5.93 2.59 2.66
C ALA A 189 -7.34 2.06 2.35
N TYR A 190 -8.15 1.90 3.38
CA TYR A 190 -9.58 1.63 3.29
C TYR A 190 -10.35 2.83 3.85
N PRO A 191 -10.92 3.69 3.00
CA PRO A 191 -11.92 4.65 3.45
C PRO A 191 -13.14 3.90 4.01
N VAL A 192 -13.64 4.30 5.18
CA VAL A 192 -14.84 3.72 5.79
C VAL A 192 -15.84 4.83 6.02
N ARG A 193 -16.97 4.79 5.31
CA ARG A 193 -18.08 5.72 5.52
C ARG A 193 -18.90 5.26 6.73
N MET A 194 -18.95 6.10 7.76
CA MET A 194 -19.68 5.84 8.98
C MET A 194 -20.15 7.19 9.55
N PRO A 195 -21.19 7.81 8.97
CA PRO A 195 -21.65 9.10 9.42
C PRO A 195 -22.25 8.97 10.83
N LEU A 196 -21.63 9.65 11.80
CA LEU A 196 -22.04 9.62 13.20
C LEU A 196 -22.00 11.02 13.80
N LYS A 197 -22.92 11.27 14.73
CA LYS A 197 -22.97 12.49 15.53
C LYS A 197 -22.81 12.10 17.00
N GLY A 198 -21.74 12.58 17.61
CA GLY A 198 -21.49 12.46 19.03
C GLY A 198 -22.06 13.65 19.80
N ARG A 199 -21.67 13.78 21.07
CA ARG A 199 -22.10 14.91 21.90
C ARG A 199 -21.43 16.21 21.47
N ASN A 200 -20.17 16.15 21.02
CA ASN A 200 -19.37 17.35 20.76
C ASN A 200 -18.99 17.48 19.27
N PHE A 201 -18.91 16.38 18.55
CA PHE A 201 -18.47 16.36 17.15
C PHE A 201 -19.43 15.60 16.24
N SER A 202 -19.27 15.81 14.93
CA SER A 202 -19.95 15.04 13.89
C SER A 202 -18.92 14.66 12.83
N GLU A 203 -18.91 13.40 12.42
CA GLU A 203 -17.93 12.85 11.50
C GLU A 203 -18.60 12.02 10.41
N GLY A 204 -18.03 12.02 9.20
CA GLY A 204 -18.57 11.27 8.05
C GLY A 204 -18.02 9.86 7.91
N GLY A 205 -16.88 9.58 8.54
CA GLY A 205 -16.14 8.34 8.39
C GLY A 205 -14.68 8.49 8.81
N PHE A 206 -13.92 7.43 8.57
CA PHE A 206 -12.50 7.33 8.91
C PHE A 206 -11.77 6.50 7.85
N VAL A 207 -10.47 6.32 8.02
CA VAL A 207 -9.59 5.55 7.14
C VAL A 207 -8.87 4.50 7.97
N ILE A 208 -8.73 3.31 7.40
CA ILE A 208 -7.86 2.25 7.93
C ILE A 208 -6.68 2.12 6.98
N TYR A 209 -5.48 2.46 7.44
CA TYR A 209 -4.24 2.23 6.71
C TYR A 209 -3.65 0.87 7.06
N GLY A 210 -3.20 0.13 6.06
CA GLY A 210 -2.30 -1.01 6.23
C GLY A 210 -0.90 -0.59 5.78
N ILE A 211 0.09 -0.67 6.68
CA ILE A 211 1.47 -0.20 6.45
C ILE A 211 2.41 -1.38 6.67
N GLY A 212 3.11 -1.80 5.62
CA GLY A 212 4.14 -2.83 5.69
C GLY A 212 5.50 -2.21 5.98
N TYR A 213 6.00 -2.41 7.20
CA TYR A 213 7.33 -1.97 7.63
C TYR A 213 8.35 -3.10 7.47
N GLY A 214 9.44 -2.81 6.77
CA GLY A 214 10.43 -3.77 6.32
C GLY A 214 9.96 -4.64 5.16
N ALA A 215 10.85 -5.52 4.71
CA ALA A 215 10.57 -6.42 3.59
C ALA A 215 9.57 -7.52 3.98
N ALA A 216 9.71 -8.08 5.20
CA ALA A 216 8.79 -9.09 5.69
C ALA A 216 7.42 -8.48 6.02
N GLY A 217 7.37 -7.25 6.55
CA GLY A 217 6.11 -6.52 6.77
C GLY A 217 5.34 -6.25 5.47
N GLY A 218 6.04 -5.87 4.40
CA GLY A 218 5.42 -5.70 3.07
C GLY A 218 4.76 -6.96 2.54
N ARG A 219 5.46 -8.11 2.62
CA ARG A 219 4.92 -9.43 2.23
C ARG A 219 3.76 -9.85 3.12
N ALA A 220 3.86 -9.63 4.43
CA ALA A 220 2.81 -9.98 5.38
C ALA A 220 1.53 -9.16 5.15
N LEU A 221 1.67 -7.86 4.89
CA LEU A 221 0.55 -7.00 4.52
C LEU A 221 -0.11 -7.50 3.22
N GLU A 222 0.67 -7.80 2.19
CA GLU A 222 0.15 -8.35 0.94
C GLU A 222 -0.63 -9.65 1.15
N ALA A 223 -0.10 -10.55 1.97
CA ALA A 223 -0.79 -11.79 2.32
C ALA A 223 -2.08 -11.55 3.13
N ALA A 224 -2.10 -10.57 4.03
CA ALA A 224 -3.30 -10.18 4.75
C ALA A 224 -4.39 -9.67 3.79
N LEU A 225 -4.03 -8.80 2.84
CA LEU A 225 -4.92 -8.24 1.82
C LEU A 225 -5.52 -9.30 0.89
N ALA A 226 -4.83 -10.43 0.69
CA ALA A 226 -5.35 -11.55 -0.08
C ALA A 226 -6.45 -12.35 0.66
N THR A 227 -6.58 -12.19 1.98
CA THR A 227 -7.48 -12.98 2.82
C THR A 227 -8.95 -12.66 2.56
N PRO A 228 -9.83 -13.66 2.34
CA PRO A 228 -11.26 -13.43 2.10
C PRO A 228 -11.96 -12.69 3.24
N GLY A 229 -11.61 -12.99 4.50
CA GLY A 229 -12.18 -12.32 5.67
C GLY A 229 -11.95 -10.82 5.65
N LEU A 230 -10.71 -10.38 5.38
CA LEU A 230 -10.38 -8.96 5.29
C LEU A 230 -11.08 -8.29 4.11
N LYS A 231 -11.17 -8.96 2.95
CA LYS A 231 -11.92 -8.46 1.79
C LYS A 231 -13.41 -8.29 2.09
N ALA A 232 -14.00 -9.21 2.85
CA ALA A 232 -15.41 -9.17 3.21
C ALA A 232 -15.76 -8.05 4.20
N LEU A 233 -14.78 -7.47 4.91
CA LEU A 233 -15.03 -6.32 5.80
C LEU A 233 -15.32 -5.02 5.04
N PHE A 234 -14.93 -4.94 3.77
CA PHE A 234 -14.97 -3.69 3.00
C PHE A 234 -15.77 -3.87 1.70
N ASN A 235 -16.64 -2.91 1.42
CA ASN A 235 -17.48 -2.92 0.21
C ASN A 235 -16.74 -2.47 -1.06
N HIS A 236 -15.48 -2.06 -0.93
CA HIS A 236 -14.63 -1.64 -2.04
C HIS A 236 -13.19 -2.14 -1.81
N PRO A 237 -12.40 -2.30 -2.88
CA PRO A 237 -10.99 -2.66 -2.74
C PRO A 237 -10.21 -1.58 -1.95
N PRO A 238 -9.05 -1.96 -1.37
CA PRO A 238 -8.12 -0.98 -0.82
C PRO A 238 -7.56 -0.08 -1.91
N VAL A 239 -7.23 1.13 -1.49
CA VAL A 239 -6.45 2.10 -2.25
C VAL A 239 -4.97 1.81 -2.02
N SER A 240 -4.18 1.59 -3.07
CA SER A 240 -2.72 1.48 -2.93
C SER A 240 -2.10 2.87 -2.87
N LEU A 241 -1.42 3.19 -1.77
CA LEU A 241 -0.62 4.41 -1.62
C LEU A 241 0.86 4.15 -1.90
N LYS A 242 1.34 2.91 -1.69
CA LYS A 242 2.70 2.47 -2.02
C LYS A 242 2.74 0.96 -2.35
N PRO A 243 3.49 0.51 -3.38
CA PRO A 243 4.17 1.34 -4.38
C PRO A 243 3.17 2.19 -5.17
N VAL A 244 3.63 3.32 -5.71
CA VAL A 244 2.84 4.06 -6.70
C VAL A 244 2.67 3.09 -7.87
N LEU A 245 1.43 2.67 -8.13
CA LEU A 245 1.14 1.63 -9.10
C LEU A 245 1.67 2.05 -10.48
N ALA A 246 2.62 1.30 -11.03
CA ALA A 246 2.94 1.39 -12.45
C ALA A 246 1.66 1.05 -13.22
N GLY A 247 1.24 1.95 -14.13
CA GLY A 247 -0.05 1.84 -14.83
C GLY A 247 -1.24 2.51 -14.14
N GLY A 248 -1.03 3.25 -13.03
CA GLY A 248 -2.05 4.15 -12.48
C GLY A 248 -2.42 5.30 -13.42
N LEU A 249 -1.56 5.59 -14.40
CA LEU A 249 -1.88 6.39 -15.56
C LEU A 249 -1.88 5.50 -16.79
N THR A 250 -2.89 5.64 -17.64
CA THR A 250 -3.01 4.93 -18.91
C THR A 250 -3.06 5.95 -20.05
N LEU A 251 -2.49 5.62 -21.21
CA LEU A 251 -2.57 6.45 -22.40
C LEU A 251 -3.33 5.67 -23.48
N ARG A 252 -4.46 6.21 -23.94
CA ARG A 252 -5.29 5.65 -25.00
C ARG A 252 -5.23 6.55 -26.22
N PHE A 253 -4.98 6.01 -27.40
CA PHE A 253 -5.06 6.79 -28.65
C PHE A 253 -6.45 6.65 -29.26
N ASP A 254 -6.93 7.72 -29.89
CA ASP A 254 -8.07 7.61 -30.79
C ASP A 254 -7.68 6.83 -32.04
N ARG A 255 -8.69 6.26 -32.69
CA ARG A 255 -8.50 5.57 -33.96
C ARG A 255 -8.05 6.59 -35.01
N LEU A 256 -6.85 6.40 -35.56
CA LEU A 256 -6.38 7.18 -36.70
C LEU A 256 -7.13 6.71 -37.95
N ASP A 257 -7.87 7.60 -38.61
CA ASP A 257 -8.53 7.33 -39.89
C ASP A 257 -8.08 8.37 -40.92
N ALA A 258 -6.87 8.17 -41.45
CA ALA A 258 -6.23 9.09 -42.38
C ALA A 258 -5.69 8.33 -43.60
N GLY A 259 -6.48 8.30 -44.69
CA GLY A 259 -5.98 8.11 -46.06
C GLY A 259 -5.04 6.92 -46.32
N GLY A 260 -5.24 5.76 -45.68
CA GLY A 260 -4.41 4.56 -45.87
C GLY A 260 -3.34 4.33 -44.81
N LEU A 261 -3.19 5.24 -43.83
CA LEU A 261 -2.35 5.07 -42.65
C LEU A 261 -3.05 4.20 -41.61
N GLN A 262 -2.34 3.22 -41.07
CA GLN A 262 -2.81 2.39 -39.96
C GLN A 262 -1.99 2.71 -38.72
N ALA A 263 -2.63 3.14 -37.63
CA ALA A 263 -1.97 3.36 -36.34
C ALA A 263 -2.63 2.56 -35.23
N GLY A 264 -1.81 1.96 -34.35
CA GLY A 264 -2.30 1.17 -33.21
C GLY A 264 -1.24 1.00 -32.14
N LEU A 265 -1.67 0.76 -30.90
CA LEU A 265 -0.77 0.47 -29.79
C LEU A 265 -0.46 -1.04 -29.77
N GLU A 266 0.81 -1.39 -29.93
CA GLU A 266 1.31 -2.76 -29.86
C GLU A 266 2.34 -2.84 -28.71
N ASN A 267 2.04 -3.59 -27.65
CA ASN A 267 2.91 -3.75 -26.48
C ASN A 267 3.40 -2.42 -25.86
N GLY A 268 2.55 -1.40 -25.82
CA GLY A 268 2.90 -0.07 -25.27
C GLY A 268 3.65 0.84 -26.24
N VAL A 269 3.88 0.40 -27.48
CA VAL A 269 4.49 1.18 -28.56
C VAL A 269 3.40 1.58 -29.54
N LEU A 270 3.32 2.87 -29.88
CA LEU A 270 2.48 3.31 -30.99
C LEU A 270 3.16 2.95 -32.31
N VAL A 271 2.54 2.06 -33.08
CA VAL A 271 3.02 1.64 -34.40
C VAL A 271 2.17 2.31 -35.46
N VAL A 272 2.81 2.99 -36.42
CA VAL A 272 2.16 3.60 -37.58
C VAL A 272 2.70 2.96 -38.85
N ARG A 273 1.82 2.50 -39.74
CA ARG A 273 2.15 1.84 -41.01
C ARG A 273 1.55 2.61 -42.19
N GLY A 274 2.22 2.55 -43.34
CA GLY A 274 1.75 3.16 -44.59
C GLY A 274 2.15 4.63 -44.80
N ALA A 275 3.08 5.17 -44.00
CA ALA A 275 3.61 6.52 -44.21
C ALA A 275 4.50 6.59 -45.45
N ASP A 276 4.26 7.59 -46.30
CA ASP A 276 5.10 7.87 -47.46
C ASP A 276 6.31 8.70 -46.99
N ALA A 277 7.48 8.06 -47.03
CA ALA A 277 8.75 8.68 -46.65
C ALA A 277 9.27 9.66 -47.71
N ALA A 278 8.86 9.55 -48.97
CA ALA A 278 9.35 10.38 -50.07
C ALA A 278 8.56 11.69 -50.19
N ALA A 279 7.23 11.65 -49.98
CA ALA A 279 6.37 12.83 -50.01
C ALA A 279 6.37 13.63 -48.68
N GLY A 280 6.82 13.00 -47.59
CA GLY A 280 6.68 13.53 -46.24
C GLY A 280 5.25 13.35 -45.73
N THR A 281 5.10 12.69 -44.58
CA THR A 281 3.78 12.41 -43.98
C THR A 281 3.64 13.17 -42.66
N VAL A 282 2.59 13.98 -42.53
CA VAL A 282 2.24 14.61 -41.25
C VAL A 282 1.23 13.73 -40.52
N LEU A 283 1.60 13.25 -39.33
CA LEU A 283 0.73 12.46 -38.46
C LEU A 283 0.15 13.34 -37.35
N ARG A 284 -1.16 13.31 -37.19
CA ARG A 284 -1.86 13.94 -36.06
C ARG A 284 -2.63 12.87 -35.30
N LEU A 285 -2.30 12.69 -34.04
CA LEU A 285 -2.85 11.67 -33.17
C LEU A 285 -3.44 12.36 -31.95
N THR A 286 -4.66 11.99 -31.59
CA THR A 286 -5.27 12.36 -30.31
C THR A 286 -5.06 11.21 -29.34
N ALA A 287 -4.60 11.55 -28.14
CA ALA A 287 -4.43 10.60 -27.06
C ALA A 287 -5.05 11.14 -25.78
N HIS A 288 -5.55 10.23 -24.96
CA HIS A 288 -6.23 10.51 -23.73
C HIS A 288 -5.48 9.86 -22.56
N LEU A 289 -5.15 10.68 -21.56
CA LEU A 289 -4.56 10.23 -20.32
C LEU A 289 -5.68 9.83 -19.36
N GLY A 290 -5.78 8.55 -19.02
CA GLY A 290 -6.70 8.02 -18.03
C GLY A 290 -6.04 7.92 -16.65
N ASN A 291 -6.71 8.42 -15.62
CA ASN A 291 -6.28 8.30 -14.23
C ASN A 291 -6.92 7.09 -13.55
N GLY A 292 -6.21 5.97 -13.51
CA GLY A 292 -6.56 4.78 -12.75
C GLY A 292 -6.25 4.85 -11.25
N LEU A 293 -5.61 5.93 -10.75
CA LEU A 293 -5.35 6.11 -9.33
C LEU A 293 -6.65 6.53 -8.62
N TYR A 294 -7.14 5.68 -7.71
CA TYR A 294 -8.28 6.00 -6.84
C TYR A 294 -7.83 6.01 -5.38
N PRO A 295 -8.23 7.01 -4.56
CA PRO A 295 -9.07 8.16 -4.84
C PRO A 295 -8.21 9.38 -5.24
N GLN A 296 -7.01 9.14 -5.77
CA GLN A 296 -6.03 10.20 -5.98
C GLN A 296 -6.32 10.94 -7.28
N ARG A 297 -6.35 12.26 -7.17
CA ARG A 297 -6.36 13.17 -8.31
C ARG A 297 -4.93 13.38 -8.80
N VAL A 298 -4.76 13.49 -10.11
CA VAL A 298 -3.50 13.89 -10.72
C VAL A 298 -3.51 15.41 -10.83
N ALA A 299 -2.81 16.08 -9.91
CA ALA A 299 -2.74 17.54 -9.89
C ALA A 299 -2.09 18.10 -11.16
N ALA A 300 -1.01 17.46 -11.62
CA ALA A 300 -0.34 17.75 -12.87
C ALA A 300 0.33 16.49 -13.42
N ALA A 301 0.28 16.31 -14.73
CA ALA A 301 1.02 15.33 -15.50
C ALA A 301 1.65 16.00 -16.71
N ARG A 302 2.93 15.69 -16.98
CA ARG A 302 3.64 16.18 -18.16
C ARG A 302 3.84 15.05 -19.15
N LEU A 303 3.33 15.24 -20.35
CA LEU A 303 3.54 14.36 -21.49
C LEU A 303 4.81 14.80 -22.24
N ALA A 304 5.67 13.83 -22.53
CA ALA A 304 6.84 14.03 -23.34
C ALA A 304 6.89 12.95 -24.41
N LEU A 305 7.20 13.36 -25.64
CA LEU A 305 7.42 12.45 -26.75
C LEU A 305 8.91 12.40 -27.04
N ARG A 306 9.43 11.18 -27.19
CA ARG A 306 10.79 10.92 -27.66
C ARG A 306 10.70 10.04 -28.89
N TRP A 307 11.53 10.34 -29.87
CA TRP A 307 11.61 9.59 -31.12
C TRP A 307 13.08 9.26 -31.38
N ASN A 308 13.32 8.02 -31.82
CA ASN A 308 14.63 7.55 -32.24
C ASN A 308 14.53 7.18 -33.72
N GLU A 309 15.42 7.71 -34.55
CA GLU A 309 15.53 7.36 -35.96
C GLU A 309 16.62 6.29 -36.14
N GLU A 310 16.30 5.21 -36.85
CA GLU A 310 17.27 4.22 -37.31
C GLU A 310 17.36 4.29 -38.84
N GLY A 311 18.56 4.51 -39.40
CA GLY A 311 18.81 4.55 -40.85
C GLY A 311 19.51 5.82 -41.35
N ALA A 312 19.75 5.89 -42.66
CA ALA A 312 20.41 7.03 -43.31
C ALA A 312 19.43 8.18 -43.55
N GLY A 313 19.29 9.07 -42.55
CA GLY A 313 18.38 10.21 -42.63
C GLY A 313 18.14 10.91 -41.29
N THR A 314 19.19 11.13 -40.50
CA THR A 314 19.08 11.73 -39.17
C THR A 314 18.55 13.17 -39.24
N GLY A 315 17.46 13.47 -38.52
CA GLY A 315 16.88 14.81 -38.36
C GLY A 315 15.68 15.11 -39.26
N LEU A 316 15.03 14.09 -39.84
CA LEU A 316 13.92 14.29 -40.78
C LEU A 316 12.54 14.33 -40.09
N ALA A 317 12.39 13.72 -38.90
CA ALA A 317 11.13 13.73 -38.17
C ALA A 317 11.12 14.83 -37.09
N GLN A 318 10.01 15.56 -37.01
CA GLN A 318 9.69 16.47 -35.92
C GLN A 318 8.44 15.98 -35.21
N ALA A 319 8.44 16.06 -33.89
CA ALA A 319 7.30 15.63 -33.09
C ALA A 319 7.08 16.58 -31.92
N ALA A 320 5.82 16.88 -31.65
CA ALA A 320 5.41 17.75 -30.56
C ALA A 320 4.15 17.18 -29.90
N VAL A 321 3.99 17.45 -28.61
CA VAL A 321 2.77 17.13 -27.85
C VAL A 321 2.11 18.44 -27.47
N SER A 322 0.81 18.56 -27.77
CA SER A 322 0.01 19.73 -27.41
C SER A 322 -1.41 19.29 -27.04
N PRO A 323 -1.89 19.60 -25.82
CA PRO A 323 -1.15 20.17 -24.70
C PRO A 323 -0.13 19.16 -24.11
N SER A 324 1.04 19.65 -23.64
CA SER A 324 2.04 18.82 -22.96
C SER A 324 1.78 18.65 -21.47
N ASP A 325 0.90 19.46 -20.91
CA ASP A 325 0.60 19.47 -19.49
C ASP A 325 -0.90 19.25 -19.30
N ILE A 326 -1.23 18.22 -18.51
CA ILE A 326 -2.60 17.89 -18.11
C ILE A 326 -2.69 18.15 -16.62
N THR A 327 -3.66 18.97 -16.23
CA THR A 327 -3.88 19.34 -14.82
C THR A 327 -5.22 18.84 -14.34
N ASP A 328 -5.33 18.69 -13.03
CA ASP A 328 -6.60 18.44 -12.35
C ASP A 328 -7.39 17.21 -12.84
N LEU A 329 -6.70 16.14 -13.23
CA LEU A 329 -7.36 14.93 -13.73
C LEU A 329 -7.90 14.10 -12.55
N ALA A 330 -9.24 14.07 -12.43
CA ALA A 330 -9.95 13.42 -11.33
C ALA A 330 -9.72 11.90 -11.28
N PRO A 331 -9.97 11.24 -10.12
CA PRO A 331 -9.90 9.78 -10.02
C PRO A 331 -10.85 9.12 -11.03
N GLN A 332 -10.37 8.09 -11.74
CA GLN A 332 -11.11 7.37 -12.78
C GLN A 332 -11.57 8.24 -13.96
N ALA A 333 -11.07 9.46 -14.10
CA ALA A 333 -11.37 10.33 -15.23
C ALA A 333 -10.34 10.16 -16.36
N GLU A 334 -10.71 10.68 -17.53
CA GLU A 334 -9.89 10.71 -18.73
C GLU A 334 -9.71 12.18 -19.17
N SER A 335 -8.54 12.52 -19.71
CA SER A 335 -8.29 13.85 -20.26
C SER A 335 -9.08 14.04 -21.56
N GLY A 336 -9.62 15.25 -21.75
CA GLY A 336 -10.19 15.68 -23.03
C GLY A 336 -9.15 15.92 -24.11
#